data_AF-W1XFB6-F1
#
_entry.id   AF-W1XFB6-F1
#
_cell.length_a   1.000
_cell.length_b   1.000
_cell.length_c   1.000
_cell.angle_alpha   90.00
_cell.angle_beta   90.00
_cell.angle_gamma   90.00
#
_symmetry.space_group_name_H-M   'P 1'
#
loop_
_entity.id
_entity.type
_entity.pdbx_description
1 polymer ?
#
loop_
_entity_poly.entity_id
_entity_poly.type
_entity_poly.pdbx_seq_one_letter_code
_entity_poly.pdbx_strand_id
1 'polypeptide(L)'
;SKLIRYFEASGSGEEARRMLDLAEQVVKGRPYRVADFTSPAGLVIADAIKANYPQLTVKTDGGYEGAERIRIAFVDSDFNGTVDMGIRALKVNWDPRFRLLTHRDVLGSLMGLGIDRSKF
;
A
#
# COMPACT_ATOMS: atom_id res chain seq x y z
N SER A 1 6.01 1.91 20.79
CA SER A 1 4.58 1.79 21.13
C SER A 1 4.21 0.33 21.39
N LYS A 2 3.24 0.05 22.28
CA LYS A 2 2.70 -1.31 22.55
C LYS A 2 2.19 -1.99 21.27
N LEU A 3 1.71 -1.18 20.32
CA LEU A 3 1.21 -1.60 19.01
C LEU A 3 2.31 -2.20 18.11
N ILE A 4 3.48 -1.56 18.03
CA ILE A 4 4.61 -2.07 17.23
C ILE A 4 5.08 -3.42 17.77
N ARG A 5 5.19 -3.56 19.10
CA ARG A 5 5.65 -4.80 19.74
C ARG A 5 4.74 -5.99 19.46
N TYR A 6 3.43 -5.75 19.30
CA TYR A 6 2.46 -6.76 18.87
C TYR A 6 2.72 -7.22 17.43
N PHE A 7 2.91 -6.28 16.50
CA PHE A 7 3.16 -6.63 15.09
C PHE A 7 4.55 -7.21 14.84
N GLU A 8 5.55 -6.86 15.66
CA GLU A 8 6.86 -7.51 15.64
C GLU A 8 6.77 -9.00 15.94
N ALA A 9 5.96 -9.39 16.93
CA ALA A 9 5.74 -10.80 17.26
C ALA A 9 5.03 -11.57 16.13
N SER A 10 4.29 -10.87 15.26
CA SER A 10 3.62 -11.44 14.08
C SER A 10 4.45 -11.43 12.80
N GLY A 11 5.70 -10.93 12.84
CA GLY A 11 6.56 -10.79 11.66
C GLY A 11 6.28 -9.56 10.78
N SER A 12 5.31 -8.70 11.14
CA SER A 12 4.91 -7.52 10.37
C SER A 12 5.40 -6.19 10.98
N GLY A 13 6.38 -6.26 11.88
CA GLY A 13 6.82 -5.10 12.68
C GLY A 13 7.45 -3.96 11.88
N GLU A 14 8.15 -4.28 10.78
CA GLU A 14 8.77 -3.26 9.93
C GLU A 14 7.72 -2.47 9.13
N GLU A 15 6.72 -3.16 8.58
CA GLU A 15 5.58 -2.53 7.90
C GLU A 15 4.76 -1.66 8.87
N ALA A 16 4.50 -2.16 10.08
CA ALA A 16 3.81 -1.39 11.11
C ALA A 16 4.54 -0.11 11.50
N ARG A 17 5.88 -0.15 11.59
CA ARG A 17 6.69 1.07 11.80
C ARG A 17 6.53 2.06 10.65
N ARG A 18 6.71 1.61 9.41
CA ARG A 18 6.56 2.47 8.22
C ARG A 18 5.18 3.12 8.16
N MET A 19 4.12 2.34 8.38
CA MET A 19 2.75 2.88 8.38
C MET A 19 2.51 3.87 9.53
N LEU A 20 3.06 3.60 10.71
CA LEU A 20 2.96 4.52 11.84
C LEU A 20 3.65 5.85 11.53
N ASP A 21 4.86 5.81 10.96
CA ASP A 21 5.61 7.01 10.59
C ASP A 21 4.84 7.86 9.57
N LEU A 22 4.13 7.22 8.63
CA LEU A 22 3.26 7.91 7.66
C LEU A 22 2.04 8.54 8.33
N ALA A 23 1.38 7.81 9.23
CA ALA A 23 0.25 8.33 10.00
C ALA A 23 0.67 9.53 10.86
N GLU A 24 1.81 9.46 11.56
CA GLU A 24 2.33 10.57 12.34
C GLU A 24 2.63 11.81 11.50
N GLN A 25 3.10 11.65 10.26
CA GLN A 25 3.31 12.80 9.36
C GLN A 25 1.99 13.50 9.01
N VAL A 26 0.90 12.76 8.88
CA VAL A 26 -0.44 13.33 8.65
C VAL A 26 -0.90 14.10 9.89
N VAL A 27 -0.78 13.48 11.06
CA VAL A 27 -1.08 14.12 12.35
C VAL A 27 -0.26 15.39 12.58
N LYS A 28 0.97 15.46 12.06
CA LYS A 28 1.85 16.65 12.10
C LYS A 28 1.47 17.74 11.09
N GLY A 29 0.33 17.61 10.38
CA GLY A 29 -0.23 18.64 9.51
C GLY A 29 -0.08 18.38 8.01
N ARG A 30 0.31 17.17 7.58
CA ARG A 30 0.19 16.80 6.16
C ARG A 30 -1.26 16.38 5.87
N PRO A 31 -1.84 16.72 4.71
CA PRO A 31 -3.22 16.34 4.41
C PRO A 31 -3.42 14.82 4.29
N TYR A 32 -2.44 14.13 3.71
CA TYR A 32 -2.41 12.68 3.63
C TYR A 32 -1.01 12.11 3.33
N ARG A 33 -0.85 10.81 3.55
CA ARG A 33 0.32 10.00 3.17
C ARG A 33 -0.12 8.62 2.69
N VAL A 34 0.56 8.12 1.67
CA VAL A 34 0.26 6.83 1.03
C VAL A 34 1.44 5.88 1.23
N ALA A 35 1.16 4.69 1.73
CA ALA A 35 2.13 3.61 1.86
C ALA A 35 2.49 3.01 0.48
N ASP A 36 3.57 2.25 0.43
CA ASP A 36 3.87 1.37 -0.70
C ASP A 36 2.83 0.23 -0.82
N PHE A 37 2.89 -0.57 -1.88
CA PHE A 37 1.97 -1.70 -2.04
C PHE A 37 2.15 -2.74 -0.94
N THR A 38 1.05 -3.13 -0.34
CA THR A 38 0.95 -4.21 0.65
C THR A 38 -0.11 -5.24 0.26
N SER A 39 -0.07 -6.37 0.94
CA SER A 39 -1.16 -7.34 0.91
C SER A 39 -2.38 -6.84 1.71
N PRO A 40 -3.57 -7.42 1.53
CA PRO A 40 -4.74 -7.07 2.34
C PRO A 40 -4.54 -7.18 3.85
N ALA A 41 -3.58 -7.99 4.33
CA ALA A 41 -3.24 -8.07 5.75
C ALA A 41 -2.74 -6.74 6.34
N GLY A 42 -2.17 -5.85 5.52
CA GLY A 42 -1.74 -4.51 5.94
C GLY A 42 -2.90 -3.63 6.44
N LEU A 43 -4.15 -3.94 6.07
CA LEU A 43 -5.33 -3.25 6.60
C LEU A 43 -5.45 -3.39 8.12
N VAL A 44 -5.10 -4.56 8.67
CA VAL A 44 -5.15 -4.80 10.12
C VAL A 44 -4.22 -3.85 10.87
N ILE A 45 -3.05 -3.58 10.29
CA ILE A 45 -2.08 -2.62 10.82
C ILE A 45 -2.65 -1.21 10.74
N ALA A 46 -3.20 -0.83 9.58
CA ALA A 46 -3.76 0.50 9.35
C ALA A 46 -4.95 0.80 10.27
N ASP A 47 -5.84 -0.16 10.48
CA ASP A 47 -6.97 -0.04 11.39
C ASP A 47 -6.52 0.09 12.85
N ALA A 48 -5.52 -0.68 13.25
CA ALA A 48 -4.94 -0.57 14.58
C ALA A 48 -4.30 0.80 14.82
N ILE A 49 -3.62 1.37 13.81
CA ILE A 49 -3.07 2.72 13.86
C ILE A 49 -4.22 3.75 13.93
N LYS A 50 -5.22 3.67 13.05
CA LYS A 50 -6.39 4.56 13.05
C LYS A 50 -7.09 4.59 14.40
N ALA A 51 -7.23 3.45 15.08
CA ALA A 51 -7.83 3.39 16.41
C ALA A 51 -7.08 4.23 17.47
N ASN A 52 -5.78 4.51 17.27
CA ASN A 52 -4.98 5.36 18.15
C ASN A 52 -4.94 6.84 17.70
N TYR A 53 -5.38 7.14 16.48
CA TYR A 53 -5.41 8.48 15.90
C TYR A 53 -6.78 8.74 15.25
N PRO A 54 -7.82 9.06 16.05
CA PRO A 54 -9.20 9.18 15.57
C PRO A 54 -9.40 10.30 14.52
N GLN A 55 -8.48 11.27 14.44
CA GLN A 55 -8.43 12.29 13.40
C GLN A 55 -8.00 11.75 12.03
N LEU A 56 -7.60 10.48 11.93
CA LEU A 56 -7.23 9.86 10.67
C LEU A 56 -8.38 9.05 10.09
N THR A 57 -8.55 9.15 8.78
CA THR A 57 -9.29 8.22 7.95
C THR A 57 -8.31 7.37 7.15
N VAL A 58 -8.68 6.11 6.90
CA VAL A 58 -7.92 5.19 6.05
C VAL A 58 -8.67 5.03 4.73
N LYS A 59 -7.97 5.20 3.61
CA LYS A 59 -8.46 4.89 2.27
C LYS A 59 -7.57 3.83 1.65
N THR A 60 -8.14 2.96 0.81
CA THR A 60 -7.38 1.93 0.09
C THR A 60 -7.72 1.89 -1.38
N ASP A 61 -6.75 1.49 -2.19
CA ASP A 61 -6.92 1.27 -3.62
C ASP A 61 -5.86 0.28 -4.13
N GLY A 62 -6.25 -0.62 -5.02
CA GLY A 62 -5.36 -1.54 -5.72
C GLY A 62 -5.25 -1.25 -7.23
N GLY A 63 -5.96 -0.24 -7.73
CA GLY A 63 -6.01 0.14 -9.14
C GLY A 63 -7.05 -0.61 -9.97
N TYR A 64 -7.59 -1.72 -9.48
CA TYR A 64 -8.73 -2.44 -10.06
C TYR A 64 -9.43 -3.29 -9.00
N GLU A 65 -10.66 -3.72 -9.29
CA GLU A 65 -11.45 -4.56 -8.40
C GLU A 65 -10.81 -5.95 -8.25
N GLY A 66 -10.62 -6.41 -7.01
CA GLY A 66 -10.00 -7.70 -6.72
C GLY A 66 -8.46 -7.73 -6.83
N ALA A 67 -7.80 -6.56 -6.83
CA ALA A 67 -6.35 -6.50 -6.83
C ALA A 67 -5.71 -7.26 -5.65
N GLU A 68 -4.68 -8.07 -5.95
CA GLU A 68 -3.98 -8.88 -4.94
C GLU A 68 -3.15 -8.02 -3.98
N ARG A 69 -2.71 -6.85 -4.43
CA ARG A 69 -1.97 -5.86 -3.65
C ARG A 69 -2.70 -4.53 -3.67
N ILE A 70 -2.65 -3.82 -2.56
CA ILE A 70 -3.31 -2.55 -2.36
C ILE A 70 -2.32 -1.53 -1.80
N ARG A 71 -2.61 -0.25 -2.01
CA ARG A 71 -1.98 0.86 -1.29
C ARG A 71 -2.95 1.38 -0.24
N ILE A 72 -2.39 1.84 0.87
CA ILE A 72 -3.14 2.37 2.00
C ILE A 72 -2.75 3.83 2.19
N ALA A 73 -3.73 4.72 2.27
CA ALA A 73 -3.55 6.12 2.57
C ALA A 73 -4.11 6.46 3.96
N PHE A 74 -3.28 7.11 4.77
CA PHE A 74 -3.71 7.82 5.97
C PHE A 74 -4.05 9.25 5.57
N VAL A 75 -5.23 9.71 5.95
CA VAL A 75 -5.83 10.97 5.50
C VAL A 75 -6.33 11.72 6.72
N ASP A 76 -6.04 13.01 6.82
CA ASP A 76 -6.62 13.85 7.86
C ASP A 76 -8.15 13.92 7.66
N SER A 77 -8.93 13.80 8.72
CA SER A 77 -10.40 13.80 8.64
C SER A 77 -10.98 15.10 8.10
N ASP A 78 -10.27 16.22 8.26
CA ASP A 78 -10.70 17.54 7.80
C ASP A 78 -10.26 17.79 6.35
N PHE A 79 -9.50 16.87 5.74
CA PHE A 79 -9.06 16.98 4.36
C PHE A 79 -10.14 16.52 3.37
N ASN A 80 -10.78 17.49 2.72
CA ASN A 80 -11.81 17.25 1.69
C ASN A 80 -11.27 17.11 0.26
N GLY A 81 -9.96 17.04 0.07
CA GLY A 81 -9.35 16.90 -1.25
C GLY A 81 -9.31 15.46 -1.77
N THR A 82 -8.86 15.31 -3.02
CA THR A 82 -8.62 13.99 -3.62
C THR A 82 -7.29 13.42 -3.12
N VAL A 83 -7.29 12.14 -2.78
CA VAL A 83 -6.08 11.40 -2.42
C VAL A 83 -5.55 10.72 -3.67
N ASP A 84 -4.40 11.16 -4.16
CA ASP A 84 -3.68 10.42 -5.21
C ASP A 84 -2.96 9.23 -4.59
N MET A 85 -3.45 8.03 -4.90
CA MET A 85 -2.86 6.76 -4.47
C MET A 85 -1.55 6.46 -5.21
N GLY A 86 -1.20 7.23 -6.24
CA GLY A 86 0.02 7.04 -7.01
C GLY A 86 0.05 5.72 -7.78
N ILE A 87 -1.12 5.19 -8.15
CA ILE A 87 -1.26 3.99 -8.98
C ILE A 87 -1.37 4.43 -10.45
N ARG A 88 -0.64 3.75 -11.33
CA ARG A 88 -0.68 3.97 -12.78
C ARG A 88 -0.67 2.61 -13.49
N ALA A 89 -1.62 2.42 -14.40
CA ALA A 89 -1.69 1.22 -15.21
C ALA A 89 -0.69 1.31 -16.38
N LEU A 90 0.07 0.24 -16.61
CA LEU A 90 0.93 0.09 -17.79
C LEU A 90 0.27 -0.88 -18.76
N LYS A 91 0.06 -0.44 -20.01
CA LYS A 91 -0.44 -1.31 -21.08
C LYS A 91 0.73 -1.95 -21.81
N VAL A 92 0.76 -3.28 -21.83
CA VAL A 92 1.72 -4.06 -22.62
C VAL A 92 0.99 -4.65 -23.83
N ASN A 93 1.54 -4.43 -25.02
CA ASN A 93 1.06 -5.09 -26.24
C ASN A 93 2.08 -6.16 -26.63
N TRP A 94 1.59 -7.36 -26.94
CA TRP A 94 2.41 -8.43 -27.50
C TRP A 94 1.63 -9.16 -28.58
N ASP A 95 2.34 -9.87 -29.44
CA ASP A 95 1.72 -10.70 -30.46
C ASP A 95 1.37 -12.09 -29.86
N PRO A 96 0.08 -12.44 -29.72
CA PRO A 96 -0.35 -13.65 -29.06
C PRO A 96 0.03 -14.93 -29.83
N ARG A 97 0.48 -14.83 -31.10
CA ARG A 97 0.93 -15.97 -31.89
C ARG A 97 2.19 -16.64 -31.34
N PHE A 98 3.00 -15.91 -30.58
CA PHE A 98 4.28 -16.42 -30.07
C PHE A 98 4.13 -17.16 -28.74
N ARG A 99 3.22 -16.71 -27.85
CA ARG A 99 2.83 -17.35 -26.59
C ARG A 99 1.82 -16.49 -25.83
N LEU A 100 0.92 -17.11 -25.07
CA LEU A 100 0.11 -16.41 -24.07
C LEU A 100 0.97 -16.05 -22.85
N LEU A 101 1.07 -14.76 -22.53
CA LEU A 101 1.75 -14.30 -21.32
C LEU A 101 0.86 -14.53 -20.11
N THR A 102 1.42 -15.13 -19.06
CA THR A 102 0.77 -15.28 -17.75
C THR A 102 1.23 -14.21 -16.77
N HIS A 103 0.50 -14.02 -15.68
CA HIS A 103 0.91 -13.11 -14.59
C HIS A 103 2.33 -13.41 -14.08
N ARG A 104 2.69 -14.70 -14.00
CA ARG A 104 4.04 -15.14 -13.60
C ARG A 104 5.13 -14.66 -14.55
N ASP A 105 4.87 -14.67 -15.86
CA ASP A 105 5.84 -14.26 -16.88
C ASP A 105 6.17 -12.76 -16.75
N VAL A 106 5.14 -11.94 -16.52
CA VAL A 106 5.28 -10.48 -16.31
C VAL A 106 5.99 -10.19 -14.99
N LEU A 107 5.53 -10.78 -13.89
CA LEU A 107 6.14 -10.60 -12.56
C LEU A 107 7.61 -11.02 -12.54
N GLY A 108 7.93 -12.18 -13.12
CA GLY A 108 9.30 -12.69 -13.18
C GLY A 108 10.22 -11.75 -13.95
N SER A 109 9.72 -11.15 -15.05
CA SER A 109 10.48 -10.18 -15.84
C SER A 109 10.76 -8.90 -15.06
N LEU A 110 9.75 -8.35 -14.36
CA LEU A 110 9.92 -7.13 -13.53
C LEU A 110 10.92 -7.36 -12.39
N MET A 111 10.83 -8.51 -11.72
CA MET A 111 11.79 -8.88 -10.67
C MET A 111 13.20 -9.10 -11.24
N GLY A 112 13.31 -9.68 -12.44
CA GLY A 112 14.58 -9.86 -13.14
C GLY A 112 15.28 -8.55 -13.52
N LEU A 113 14.52 -7.46 -13.67
CA LEU A 113 15.05 -6.10 -13.86
C LEU A 113 15.49 -5.43 -12.54
N GLY A 114 15.33 -6.11 -11.40
CA GLY A 114 15.67 -5.57 -10.08
C GLY A 114 14.61 -4.63 -9.49
N ILE A 115 13.40 -4.61 -10.03
CA ILE A 115 12.31 -3.78 -9.49
C ILE A 115 11.73 -4.47 -8.25
N ASP A 116 11.70 -3.72 -7.14
CA ASP A 116 11.16 -4.21 -5.88
C ASP A 116 9.63 -4.41 -5.94
N ARG A 117 9.14 -5.50 -5.35
CA ARG A 117 7.72 -5.88 -5.31
C ARG A 117 6.83 -4.89 -4.55
N SER A 118 7.37 -4.00 -3.74
CA SER A 118 6.60 -2.94 -3.10
C SER A 118 6.18 -1.82 -4.06
N LYS A 119 6.73 -1.81 -5.29
CA LYS A 119 6.51 -0.75 -6.29
C LYS A 119 5.46 -1.10 -7.34
N PHE A 120 4.92 -2.32 -7.35
CA PHE A 120 3.88 -2.78 -8.27
C PHE A 120 2.93 -3.79 -7.63
#